data_AF-A0A1F7P1S7-F1
#
_entry.id   AF-A0A1F7P1S7-F1
#
_cell.length_a   1.000
_cell.length_b   1.000
_cell.length_c   1.000
_cell.angle_alpha   90.00
_cell.angle_beta   90.00
_cell.angle_gamma   90.00
#
_symmetry.space_group_name_H-M   'P 1'
#
loop_
_entity.id
_entity.type
_entity.pdbx_description
1 polymer ?
#
loop_
_entity_poly.entity_id
_entity_poly.type
_entity_poly.pdbx_seq_one_letter_code
_entity_poly.pdbx_strand_id
1 'polypeptide(L)'
;MLNTRLRYRDEFVRHKILDLIGDLALLGRPVVGHVVARNAGHALNHQLVNAIAEAFIPEARSNRATVRALSHPVDRLEGVRREPLPGIAAL
;
A
#
# COMPACT_ATOMS: atom_id res chain seq x y z
N MET A 1 -15.80 -1.22 36.33
CA MET A 1 -17.25 -1.50 36.24
C MET A 1 -17.48 -2.39 35.03
N LEU A 2 -17.87 -3.65 35.23
CA LEU A 2 -18.36 -4.48 34.12
C LEU A 2 -19.84 -4.15 33.94
N ASN A 3 -20.22 -3.64 32.76
CA ASN A 3 -21.62 -3.44 32.42
C ASN A 3 -22.21 -4.81 32.07
N THR A 4 -22.93 -5.40 33.02
CA THR A 4 -23.46 -6.77 32.91
C THR A 4 -24.72 -6.87 32.07
N ARG A 5 -25.28 -5.73 31.61
CA ARG A 5 -26.50 -5.69 30.83
C ARG A 5 -26.21 -5.36 29.38
N LEU A 6 -26.55 -6.29 28.49
CA LEU A 6 -26.53 -6.03 27.06
C LEU A 6 -27.70 -5.12 26.66
N ARG A 7 -27.44 -4.17 25.75
CA ARG A 7 -28.45 -3.35 25.09
C ARG A 7 -29.28 -4.19 24.11
N TYR A 8 -28.63 -5.16 23.47
CA TYR A 8 -29.23 -6.09 22.51
C TYR A 8 -28.72 -7.52 22.75
N ARG A 9 -29.54 -8.52 22.44
CA ARG A 9 -29.15 -9.93 22.57
C ARG A 9 -27.92 -10.30 21.72
N ASP A 10 -27.73 -9.62 20.60
CA ASP A 10 -26.67 -9.79 19.60
C ASP A 10 -25.64 -8.64 19.60
N GLU A 11 -25.53 -7.89 20.70
CA GLU A 11 -24.70 -6.67 20.79
C GLU A 11 -23.24 -6.89 20.38
N PHE A 12 -22.65 -8.04 20.70
CA PHE A 12 -21.28 -8.37 20.30
C PHE A 12 -21.09 -8.41 18.78
N VAL A 13 -22.03 -8.99 18.05
CA VAL A 13 -21.97 -9.07 16.58
C VAL A 13 -22.22 -7.68 15.98
N ARG A 14 -23.18 -6.93 16.54
CA ARG A 14 -23.43 -5.54 16.12
C ARG A 14 -22.20 -4.65 16.32
N HIS A 15 -21.47 -4.84 17.41
CA HIS A 15 -20.22 -4.14 17.66
C HIS A 15 -19.16 -4.49 16.62
N LYS A 16 -19.04 -5.76 16.21
CA LYS A 16 -18.14 -6.15 15.12
C LYS A 16 -18.53 -5.57 13.76
N ILE A 17 -19.82 -5.43 13.48
CA ILE A 17 -20.31 -4.73 12.30
C ILE A 17 -19.93 -3.23 12.38
N LEU A 18 -20.09 -2.62 13.55
CA LEU A 18 -19.70 -1.22 13.77
C LEU A 18 -18.18 -1.02 13.61
N ASP A 19 -17.37 -1.94 14.13
CA ASP A 19 -15.91 -1.96 13.95
C ASP A 19 -15.55 -1.99 12.46
N LEU A 20 -16.18 -2.87 11.68
CA LEU A 20 -15.98 -2.96 10.22
C LEU A 20 -16.36 -1.66 9.51
N ILE A 21 -17.48 -1.04 9.88
CA ILE A 21 -17.89 0.26 9.32
C ILE A 21 -16.84 1.34 9.65
N GLY A 22 -16.33 1.35 10.88
CA GLY A 22 -15.28 2.27 11.32
C GLY A 22 -13.98 2.07 10.54
N ASP A 23 -13.56 0.83 10.33
CA ASP A 23 -12.37 0.50 9.54
C ASP A 23 -12.56 0.90 8.06
N LEU A 24 -13.72 0.65 7.44
CA LEU A 24 -14.01 1.07 6.07
C LEU A 24 -14.00 2.59 5.91
N ALA A 25 -14.37 3.35 6.95
CA ALA A 25 -14.32 4.81 6.92
C ALA A 25 -12.89 5.36 6.77
N LEU A 26 -11.85 4.57 7.06
CA LEU A 26 -10.44 4.93 6.84
C LEU A 26 -10.08 5.13 5.36
N LEU A 27 -10.92 4.64 4.43
CA LEU A 27 -10.77 4.95 3.00
C LEU A 27 -10.94 6.44 2.68
N GLY A 28 -11.51 7.23 3.60
CA GLY A 28 -11.73 8.67 3.43
C GLY A 28 -12.77 9.02 2.36
N ARG A 29 -13.53 8.03 1.90
CA ARG A 29 -14.54 8.15 0.83
C ARG A 29 -15.74 7.25 1.14
N PRO A 30 -16.97 7.63 0.77
CA PRO A 30 -18.11 6.73 0.89
C PRO A 30 -17.91 5.45 0.08
N VAL A 31 -18.12 4.30 0.72
CA VAL A 31 -18.10 3.00 0.07
C VAL A 31 -19.52 2.61 -0.29
N VAL A 32 -19.78 2.36 -1.57
CA VAL A 32 -21.04 1.77 -2.05
C VAL A 32 -20.75 0.34 -2.47
N GLY A 33 -21.28 -0.62 -1.71
CA GLY A 33 -21.05 -2.03 -1.98
C GLY A 33 -21.68 -2.95 -0.93
N HIS A 34 -21.64 -4.25 -1.22
CA HIS A 34 -22.07 -5.30 -0.29
C HIS A 34 -20.84 -6.00 0.30
N VAL A 35 -20.70 -5.97 1.62
CA VAL A 35 -19.56 -6.56 2.33
C VAL A 35 -20.00 -7.78 3.12
N VAL A 36 -19.34 -8.92 2.89
CA VAL A 36 -19.53 -10.15 3.66
C VAL A 36 -18.28 -10.39 4.50
N ALA A 37 -18.44 -10.43 5.82
CA ALA A 37 -17.35 -10.64 6.76
C ALA A 37 -17.65 -11.87 7.65
N ARG A 38 -16.74 -12.85 7.67
CA ARG A 38 -16.86 -14.07 8.47
C ARG A 38 -15.71 -14.14 9.47
N ASN A 39 -16.02 -14.08 10.76
CA ASN A 39 -15.03 -14.05 11.85
C ASN A 39 -13.95 -12.96 11.65
N ALA A 40 -14.33 -11.83 11.05
CA ALA A 40 -13.42 -10.73 10.78
C ALA A 40 -13.14 -9.90 12.04
N GLY A 41 -11.94 -9.34 12.10
CA GLY A 41 -11.53 -8.30 13.04
C GLY A 41 -10.70 -7.24 12.33
N HIS A 42 -10.18 -6.26 13.08
CA HIS A 42 -9.50 -5.09 12.51
C HIS A 42 -8.39 -5.44 11.51
N ALA A 43 -7.58 -6.46 11.77
CA ALA A 43 -6.51 -6.86 10.85
C ALA A 43 -7.04 -7.25 9.45
N LEU A 44 -8.13 -8.03 9.39
CA LEU A 44 -8.75 -8.42 8.11
C LEU A 44 -9.43 -7.21 7.45
N ASN A 45 -10.11 -6.39 8.24
CA ASN A 45 -10.79 -5.18 7.75
C ASN A 45 -9.79 -4.19 7.15
N HIS A 46 -8.62 -4.00 7.79
CA HIS A 46 -7.55 -3.13 7.30
C HIS A 46 -6.92 -3.67 6.03
N GLN A 47 -6.75 -4.99 5.91
CA GLN A 47 -6.29 -5.61 4.66
C GLN A 47 -7.28 -5.34 3.51
N LEU A 48 -8.59 -5.47 3.78
CA LEU A 48 -9.63 -5.13 2.81
C LEU A 48 -9.55 -3.65 2.39
N VAL A 49 -9.43 -2.74 3.36
CA VAL A 49 -9.28 -1.30 3.11
C VAL A 49 -8.07 -0.99 2.24
N ASN A 50 -6.90 -1.57 2.55
CA ASN A 50 -5.69 -1.38 1.76
C ASN A 50 -5.85 -1.92 0.34
N ALA A 51 -6.44 -3.10 0.18
CA ALA A 51 -6.69 -3.69 -1.13
C ALA A 51 -7.63 -2.83 -1.98
N ILE A 52 -8.67 -2.26 -1.38
CA ILE A 52 -9.57 -1.31 -2.05
C ILE A 52 -8.78 -0.06 -2.45
N ALA A 53 -8.02 0.54 -1.53
CA ALA A 53 -7.24 1.75 -1.81
C ALA A 53 -6.23 1.56 -2.95
N GLU A 54 -5.55 0.41 -3.01
CA GLU A 54 -4.63 0.05 -4.09
C GLU A 54 -5.33 -0.13 -5.44
N ALA A 55 -6.51 -0.76 -5.45
CA ALA A 55 -7.31 -0.91 -6.65
C ALA A 55 -7.84 0.43 -7.20
N PHE A 56 -8.03 1.43 -6.33
CA PHE A 56 -8.48 2.76 -6.69
C PHE A 56 -7.36 3.75 -7.04
N ILE A 57 -6.11 3.32 -7.19
CA ILE A 57 -5.05 4.16 -7.77
C ILE A 57 -5.45 4.45 -9.22
N PRO A 58 -5.90 5.69 -9.55
CA PRO A 58 -6.25 6.04 -10.92
C PRO A 58 -5.00 5.89 -11.79
N GLU A 59 -5.16 5.74 -13.09
CA GLU A 59 -4.15 5.41 -14.12
C GLU A 59 -2.88 6.31 -14.19
N ALA A 60 -2.56 7.11 -13.18
CA ALA A 60 -1.27 7.75 -12.93
C ALA A 60 -0.08 6.75 -12.84
N ARG A 61 -0.33 5.44 -12.93
CA ARG A 61 0.72 4.42 -13.13
C ARG A 61 1.25 4.40 -14.57
N SER A 62 0.55 4.97 -15.56
CA SER A 62 1.01 5.03 -16.95
C SER A 62 2.25 5.90 -17.15
N ASN A 63 2.48 6.92 -16.31
CA ASN A 63 3.65 7.80 -16.45
C ASN A 63 4.84 7.45 -15.53
N ARG A 64 4.66 6.62 -14.50
CA ARG A 64 5.74 6.34 -13.53
C ARG A 64 6.79 5.37 -14.06
N ALA A 65 6.40 4.46 -14.97
CA ALA A 65 7.35 3.62 -15.71
C ALA A 65 8.22 4.46 -16.66
N THR A 66 7.63 5.45 -17.33
CA THR A 66 8.34 6.40 -18.20
C THR A 66 9.32 7.27 -17.41
N VAL A 67 8.92 7.80 -16.25
CA VAL A 67 9.81 8.63 -15.42
C VAL A 67 10.99 7.82 -14.87
N ARG A 68 10.80 6.56 -14.46
CA ARG A 68 11.89 5.68 -14.01
C ARG A 68 12.84 5.30 -15.15
N ALA A 69 12.32 5.08 -16.36
CA ALA A 69 13.15 4.82 -17.55
C ALA A 69 13.97 6.04 -17.98
N LEU A 70 13.45 7.26 -17.79
CA LEU A 70 14.14 8.51 -18.09
C LEU A 70 15.11 8.97 -16.99
N SER A 71 15.03 8.39 -15.79
CA SER A 71 15.94 8.69 -14.66
C SER A 71 17.30 7.97 -14.79
N HIS A 72 17.49 7.12 -15.80
CA HIS A 72 18.76 6.43 -16.05
C HIS A 72 19.31 6.66 -17.48
N PRO A 73 19.98 7.80 -17.73
CA PRO A 73 20.93 7.91 -18.84
C PRO A 73 22.37 8.24 -18.41
N VAL A 74 22.78 8.01 -17.14
CA VAL A 74 24.10 8.47 -16.65
C VAL A 74 25.12 7.36 -16.36
N ASP A 75 24.78 6.07 -16.49
CA ASP A 75 25.67 4.97 -16.07
C ASP A 75 26.47 4.29 -17.21
N ARG A 76 26.66 4.95 -18.37
CA ARG A 76 27.37 4.35 -19.52
C ARG A 76 28.82 4.83 -19.73
N LEU A 77 29.45 5.53 -18.78
CA LEU A 77 30.84 5.99 -18.98
C LEU A 77 31.92 5.23 -18.19
N GLU A 78 31.59 4.10 -17.55
CA GLU A 78 32.60 3.23 -16.94
C GLU A 78 32.81 1.96 -17.75
N GLY A 79 33.58 2.09 -18.84
CA GLY A 79 33.94 0.94 -19.68
C GLY A 79 35.08 1.19 -20.67
N VAL A 80 35.78 2.33 -20.58
CA VAL A 80 37.01 2.54 -21.35
C VAL A 80 38.14 1.85 -20.60
N ARG A 81 38.53 0.66 -21.06
CA ARG A 81 39.79 0.01 -20.67
C ARG A 81 40.93 0.98 -20.98
N ARG A 82 41.51 1.60 -19.95
CA ARG A 82 42.78 2.33 -20.07
C ARG A 82 43.90 1.30 -20.04
N GLU A 83 44.41 0.94 -21.21
CA GLU A 83 45.75 0.38 -21.32
C GLU A 83 46.74 1.40 -20.71
N PRO A 84 47.72 0.98 -19.90
CA PRO A 84 48.67 1.91 -19.32
C PRO A 84 49.50 2.60 -20.42
N LEU A 85 49.57 3.92 -20.36
CA LEU A 85 50.42 4.72 -21.26
C LEU A 85 51.89 4.29 -21.08
N PRO A 86 52.61 3.91 -22.14
CA PRO A 86 54.04 3.64 -22.03
C PRO A 86 54.76 4.98 -21.85
N GLY A 87 55.38 5.22 -20.69
CA GLY A 87 56.39 6.28 -20.59
C GLY A 87 56.52 7.07 -19.29
N ILE A 88 55.83 6.76 -18.18
CA ILE A 88 56.02 7.51 -16.91
C ILE A 88 56.39 6.57 -15.75
N ALA A 89 57.38 5.71 -15.99
CA ALA A 89 58.08 4.98 -14.94
C ALA A 89 59.59 5.16 -15.13
N ALA A 90 60.05 6.40 -14.92
CA ALA A 90 61.45 6.72 -14.65
C ALA A 90 61.51 8.19 -14.20
N LEU A 91 61.45 8.41 -12.88
CA LEU A 91 62.18 9.42 -12.11
C LEU A 91 61.97 9.15 -10.62
#